data_AF-A0A6P0NFC3-F1
#
_entry.id   AF-A0A6P0NFC3-F1
#
_cell.length_a   1.000
_cell.length_b   1.000
_cell.length_c   1.000
_cell.angle_alpha   90.00
_cell.angle_beta   90.00
_cell.angle_gamma   90.00
#
_symmetry.space_group_name_H-M   'P 1'
#
loop_
_entity.id
_entity.type
_entity.pdbx_description
1 polymer ?
#
loop_
_entity_poly.entity_id
_entity_poly.type
_entity_poly.pdbx_seq_one_letter_code
_entity_poly.pdbx_strand_id
1 'polypeptide(L)'
;SIREMRLTLDRFCTVWMAGIAAETIVYENVEGGAEDCEKLRDALEGLGFSGSEYSVKARWAERQATSMISEHWESYEALVAAMEKRASVAECCEVIQ
;
A
#
# COMPACT_ATOMS: atom_id res chain seq x y z
N SER A 1 -11.05 -12.28 18.01
CA SER A 1 -12.46 -11.89 17.68
C SER A 1 -12.60 -11.71 16.16
N ILE A 2 -13.77 -11.98 15.55
CA ILE A 2 -14.04 -11.73 14.12
C ILE A 2 -13.69 -10.29 13.72
N ARG A 3 -13.87 -9.33 14.63
CA ARG A 3 -13.51 -7.92 14.44
C ARG A 3 -12.02 -7.70 14.23
N GLU A 4 -11.16 -8.37 15.00
CA GLU A 4 -9.71 -8.23 14.90
C GLU A 4 -9.20 -8.81 13.58
N MET A 5 -9.75 -9.94 13.15
CA MET A 5 -9.43 -10.55 11.87
C MET A 5 -9.74 -9.61 10.70
N ARG A 6 -10.89 -8.92 10.76
CA ARG A 6 -11.28 -7.93 9.75
C ARG A 6 -10.35 -6.72 9.72
N LEU A 7 -9.99 -6.18 10.89
CA LEU A 7 -9.06 -5.05 10.99
C LEU A 7 -7.66 -5.39 10.49
N THR A 8 -7.17 -6.59 10.81
CA THR A 8 -5.88 -7.08 10.33
C THR A 8 -5.89 -7.20 8.80
N LEU A 9 -6.95 -7.77 8.23
CA LEU A 9 -7.12 -7.87 6.79
C LEU A 9 -7.19 -6.49 6.12
N ASP A 10 -7.89 -5.53 6.71
CA ASP A 10 -7.97 -4.15 6.19
C ASP A 10 -6.58 -3.49 6.14
N ARG A 11 -5.80 -3.64 7.21
CA ARG A 11 -4.40 -3.15 7.28
C ARG A 11 -3.49 -3.81 6.26
N PHE A 12 -3.61 -5.13 6.08
CA PHE A 12 -2.84 -5.84 5.05
C PHE A 12 -3.16 -5.30 3.66
N CYS A 13 -4.44 -5.10 3.34
CA CYS A 13 -4.82 -4.50 2.05
C CYS A 13 -4.25 -3.09 1.88
N THR A 14 -4.29 -2.26 2.92
CA THR A 14 -3.74 -0.89 2.87
C THR A 14 -2.23 -0.87 2.66
N VAL A 15 -1.47 -1.69 3.39
CA VAL A 15 -0.01 -1.80 3.20
C VAL A 15 0.32 -2.31 1.81
N TRP A 16 -0.45 -3.28 1.31
CA TRP A 16 -0.24 -3.81 -0.04
C TRP A 16 -0.49 -2.76 -1.12
N MET A 17 -1.56 -1.97 -1.02
CA MET A 17 -1.87 -0.91 -1.98
C MET A 17 -0.99 0.33 -1.85
N ALA A 18 -0.15 0.44 -0.81
CA ALA A 18 0.66 1.64 -0.56
C ALA A 18 1.70 1.90 -1.67
N GLY A 19 2.24 0.86 -2.30
CA GLY A 19 3.14 1.00 -3.45
C GLY A 19 2.44 1.67 -4.64
N ILE A 20 1.27 1.16 -5.03
CA ILE A 20 0.44 1.72 -6.11
C ILE A 20 0.00 3.15 -5.79
N ALA A 21 -0.38 3.41 -4.53
CA ALA A 21 -0.76 4.75 -4.09
C ALA A 21 0.42 5.74 -4.20
N ALA A 22 1.61 5.34 -3.78
CA ALA A 22 2.83 6.14 -3.90
C ALA A 22 3.19 6.43 -5.36
N GLU A 23 3.15 5.41 -6.23
CA GLU A 23 3.37 5.59 -7.67
C GLU A 23 2.36 6.53 -8.31
N THR A 24 1.08 6.39 -7.96
CA THR A 24 0.00 7.25 -8.46
C THR A 24 0.19 8.71 -8.03
N ILE A 25 0.66 8.95 -6.81
CA ILE A 25 0.94 10.31 -6.31
C ILE A 25 2.16 10.92 -7.01
N VAL A 26 3.22 10.14 -7.21
CA VAL A 26 4.52 10.66 -7.66
C VAL A 26 4.62 10.77 -9.19
N TYR A 27 4.02 9.83 -9.94
CA TYR A 27 4.30 9.69 -11.37
C TYR A 27 3.20 10.17 -12.32
N GLU A 28 2.02 10.60 -11.84
CA GLU A 28 0.83 11.04 -12.63
C GLU A 28 0.32 10.06 -13.72
N ASN A 29 1.10 9.06 -14.12
CA ASN A 29 0.83 8.10 -15.18
C ASN A 29 1.42 6.73 -14.80
N VAL A 30 0.53 5.77 -14.53
CA VAL A 30 0.88 4.43 -14.06
C VAL A 30 1.32 3.56 -15.24
N GLU A 31 2.62 3.46 -15.51
CA GLU A 31 3.16 2.51 -16.49
C GLU A 31 3.66 1.19 -15.86
N GLY A 32 4.00 1.19 -14.56
CA GLY A 32 4.53 0.01 -13.85
C GLY A 32 3.52 -0.86 -13.10
N GLY A 33 2.41 -0.29 -12.62
CA GLY A 33 1.54 -0.95 -11.65
C GLY A 33 0.62 -2.05 -12.18
N ALA A 34 0.47 -2.23 -13.49
CA ALA A 34 -0.48 -3.18 -14.07
C ALA A 34 -0.12 -4.65 -13.80
N GLU A 35 1.17 -5.00 -13.91
CA GLU A 35 1.66 -6.36 -13.66
C GLU A 35 1.60 -6.71 -12.16
N ASP A 36 1.88 -5.72 -11.29
CA ASP A 36 1.79 -5.89 -9.85
C ASP A 36 0.33 -5.95 -9.37
N CYS A 37 -0.59 -5.22 -10.02
CA CYS A 37 -2.03 -5.32 -9.79
C CYS A 37 -2.59 -6.69 -10.17
N GLU A 38 -2.06 -7.31 -11.23
CA GLU A 38 -2.45 -8.64 -11.69
C GLU A 38 -1.96 -9.73 -10.72
N LYS A 39 -0.69 -9.69 -10.31
CA LYS A 39 -0.16 -10.59 -9.27
C LYS A 39 -0.89 -10.44 -7.94
N LEU A 40 -1.25 -9.21 -7.57
CA LEU A 40 -2.04 -8.89 -6.38
C LEU A 40 -3.46 -9.49 -6.45
N ARG A 41 -4.13 -9.37 -7.60
CA ARG A 41 -5.46 -9.96 -7.83
C ARG A 41 -5.40 -11.48 -7.67
N ASP A 42 -4.41 -12.12 -8.28
CA ASP A 42 -4.26 -13.57 -8.25
C ASP A 42 -3.99 -14.10 -6.83
N ALA A 43 -3.18 -13.37 -6.05
CA ALA A 43 -2.93 -13.72 -4.65
C ALA A 43 -4.18 -13.60 -3.76
N LEU A 44 -5.06 -12.65 -4.05
CA LEU A 44 -6.28 -12.42 -3.27
C LEU A 44 -7.43 -13.34 -3.69
N GLU A 45 -7.51 -13.73 -4.95
CA GLU A 45 -8.36 -14.84 -5.38
C GLU A 45 -7.97 -16.15 -4.67
N GLY A 46 -6.66 -16.40 -4.50
CA GLY A 46 -6.14 -17.52 -3.71
C GLY A 46 -6.54 -17.51 -2.22
N LEU A 47 -6.93 -16.36 -1.69
CA LEU A 47 -7.43 -16.19 -0.32
C LEU A 47 -8.96 -16.26 -0.21
N GLY A 48 -9.67 -16.52 -1.32
CA GLY A 48 -11.11 -16.73 -1.35
C GLY A 48 -11.95 -15.46 -1.52
N PHE A 49 -11.34 -14.34 -1.93
CA PHE A 49 -12.09 -13.13 -2.30
C PHE A 49 -12.70 -13.29 -3.69
N SER A 50 -13.98 -12.93 -3.85
CA SER A 50 -14.55 -12.79 -5.20
C SER A 50 -14.01 -11.53 -5.88
N GLY A 51 -13.87 -11.55 -7.21
CA GLY A 51 -13.27 -10.44 -7.96
C GLY A 51 -13.99 -9.08 -7.76
N SER A 52 -15.30 -9.08 -7.48
CA SER A 52 -16.06 -7.87 -7.18
C SER A 52 -15.78 -7.31 -5.77
N GLU A 53 -15.68 -8.19 -4.76
CA GLU A 53 -15.33 -7.82 -3.39
C GLU A 53 -13.88 -7.33 -3.32
N TYR A 54 -12.97 -8.01 -4.03
CA TYR A 54 -11.58 -7.58 -4.18
C TYR A 54 -11.51 -6.18 -4.78
N SER A 55 -12.18 -5.92 -5.90
CA SER A 55 -12.15 -4.61 -6.58
C SER A 55 -12.63 -3.46 -5.68
N VAL A 56 -13.67 -3.69 -4.87
CA VAL A 56 -14.16 -2.69 -3.91
C VAL A 56 -13.13 -2.46 -2.80
N LYS A 57 -12.54 -3.54 -2.28
CA LYS A 57 -11.58 -3.49 -1.17
C LYS A 57 -10.24 -2.88 -1.59
N ALA A 58 -9.77 -3.18 -2.80
CA ALA A 58 -8.57 -2.62 -3.40
C ALA A 58 -8.70 -1.10 -3.56
N ARG A 59 -9.80 -0.62 -4.18
CA ARG A 59 -10.05 0.84 -4.31
C ARG A 59 -10.18 1.55 -2.96
N TRP A 60 -10.75 0.89 -1.95
CA TRP A 60 -10.82 1.46 -0.61
C TRP A 60 -9.43 1.54 0.03
N ALA A 61 -8.64 0.47 -0.05
CA ALA A 61 -7.30 0.38 0.51
C ALA A 61 -6.32 1.35 -0.17
N GLU A 62 -6.42 1.50 -1.50
CA GLU A 62 -5.67 2.48 -2.28
C GLU A 62 -5.95 3.89 -1.80
N ARG A 63 -7.23 4.31 -1.72
CA ARG A 63 -7.58 5.63 -1.18
C ARG A 63 -7.09 5.85 0.24
N GLN A 64 -7.17 4.82 1.09
CA GLN A 64 -6.68 4.90 2.46
C GLN A 64 -5.15 5.11 2.50
N ALA A 65 -4.42 4.41 1.65
CA ALA A 65 -2.97 4.57 1.53
C ALA A 65 -2.60 5.93 0.94
N THR A 66 -3.30 6.40 -0.09
CA THR A 66 -3.14 7.75 -0.65
C THR A 66 -3.34 8.81 0.43
N SER A 67 -4.42 8.73 1.20
CA SER A 67 -4.69 9.67 2.31
C SER A 67 -3.54 9.69 3.31
N MET A 68 -3.07 8.53 3.77
CA MET A 68 -1.94 8.44 4.71
C MET A 68 -0.66 9.06 4.14
N ILE A 69 -0.31 8.75 2.89
CA ILE A 69 0.91 9.27 2.27
C ILE A 69 0.82 10.78 2.11
N SER A 70 -0.33 11.30 1.67
CA SER A 70 -0.54 12.74 1.52
C SER A 70 -0.57 13.48 2.87
N GLU A 71 -1.18 12.90 3.90
CA GLU A 71 -1.22 13.48 5.25
C GLU A 71 0.16 13.49 5.92
N HIS A 72 1.01 12.51 5.61
CA HIS A 72 2.34 12.34 6.18
C HIS A 72 3.45 12.49 5.13
N TRP A 73 3.31 13.47 4.23
CA TRP A 73 4.19 13.64 3.08
C TRP A 73 5.66 13.80 3.46
N GLU A 74 5.95 14.62 4.48
CA GLU A 74 7.34 14.85 4.94
C GLU A 74 7.98 13.56 5.47
N SER A 75 7.24 12.76 6.24
CA SER A 75 7.70 11.45 6.75
C SER A 75 7.90 10.45 5.61
N TYR A 76 7.03 10.49 4.58
CA TYR A 76 7.17 9.69 3.38
C TYR A 76 8.45 10.05 2.60
N GLU A 77 8.71 11.33 2.36
CA GLU A 77 9.93 11.80 1.69
C GLU A 77 11.19 11.41 2.49
N ALA A 78 11.16 11.54 3.82
CA ALA A 78 12.25 11.13 4.69
C ALA A 78 12.52 9.62 4.60
N LEU A 79 11.46 8.80 4.55
CA LEU A 79 11.55 7.36 4.34
C LEU A 79 12.18 7.03 2.98
N VAL A 80 11.70 7.66 1.90
CA VAL A 80 12.25 7.46 0.54
C VAL A 80 13.75 7.80 0.53
N ALA A 81 14.13 8.95 1.09
CA ALA A 81 15.53 9.37 1.15
C ALA A 81 16.42 8.43 1.97
N ALA A 82 15.90 7.82 3.04
CA ALA A 82 16.61 6.81 3.82
C ALA A 82 16.78 5.51 3.03
N MET A 83 15.74 5.04 2.35
CA MET A 83 15.77 3.85 1.51
C MET A 83 16.73 4.00 0.32
N GLU A 84 16.77 5.18 -0.32
CA GLU A 84 17.72 5.49 -1.41
C GLU A 84 19.18 5.38 -0.94
N LYS A 85 19.46 5.77 0.30
CA LYS A 85 20.77 5.62 0.95
C LYS A 85 21.08 4.19 1.39
N ARG A 86 20.19 3.23 1.09
CA ARG A 86 20.27 1.83 1.52
C ARG A 86 20.35 1.70 3.05
N ALA A 87 19.68 2.58 3.77
CA ALA A 87 19.53 2.46 5.21
C ALA A 87 18.85 1.13 5.56
N SER A 88 19.15 0.62 6.75
CA SER A 88 18.49 -0.55 7.29
C SER A 88 16.99 -0.28 7.52
N VAL A 89 16.20 -1.35 7.62
CA VAL A 89 14.77 -1.23 7.96
C VAL A 89 14.58 -0.53 9.30
N ALA A 90 15.46 -0.77 10.28
CA ALA A 90 15.40 -0.12 11.58
C ALA A 90 15.55 1.40 11.46
N GLU A 91 16.55 1.87 10.70
CA GLU A 91 16.77 3.30 10.43
C GLU A 91 15.60 3.91 9.63
N CYS A 92 15.02 3.16 8.68
CA CYS A 92 13.82 3.59 7.96
C CYS A 92 12.61 3.76 8.89
N CYS A 93 12.49 2.94 9.95
CA CYS A 93 11.41 3.09 10.93
C CYS A 93 11.63 4.30 11.87
N GLU A 94 12.86 4.75 12.08
CA GLU A 94 13.13 5.92 12.92
C GLU A 94 12.74 7.24 12.24
N VAL A 95 12.79 7.30 10.90
CA VAL A 95 12.49 8.53 10.14
C VAL A 95 11.00 8.76 9.89
N ILE A 96 10.13 7.80 10.20
CA ILE A 96 8.67 7.88 10.02
C ILE A 96 7.91 8.27 11.30
N GLN A 97 8.60 8.80 12.32
CA GLN A 97 8.03 9.19 13.62
C GLN A 97 7.26 10.51 13.58
#